data_AF-A0A3L7WAJ0-F1
#
_entry.id   AF-A0A3L7WAJ0-F1
#
_cell.length_a   1.000
_cell.length_b   1.000
_cell.length_c   1.000
_cell.angle_alpha   90.00
_cell.angle_beta   90.00
_cell.angle_gamma   90.00
#
_symmetry.space_group_name_H-M   'P 1'
#
loop_
_entity.id
_entity.type
_entity.pdbx_description
1 polymer ?
#
loop_
_entity_poly.entity_id
_entity_poly.type
_entity_poly.pdbx_seq_one_letter_code
_entity_poly.pdbx_strand_id
1 'polypeptide(L)'
;MTQAAPESPQHMRFHTESAHLGAAFGGGSFGAVAERIAHFFGTPQYLIGQTVAVIIWIVVNAVVVVAHFDPYPFILLNLAFSTQAAYAAPLILLAQTRQAERDKAWTDADARHREELAQNTLRLLQQNTDLTDEVARLSREVRALTEEIHKRIVTSGSVGS
;
A
#
# COMPACT_ATOMS: atom_id res chain seq x y z
N MET A 1 23.85 -18.00 -40.34
CA MET A 1 23.27 -18.49 -39.07
C MET A 1 23.87 -17.65 -37.96
N THR A 2 23.12 -16.65 -37.47
CA THR A 2 23.55 -15.73 -36.41
C THR A 2 22.42 -15.64 -35.39
N GLN A 3 22.75 -16.09 -34.19
CA GLN A 3 22.16 -16.01 -32.85
C GLN A 3 20.85 -15.23 -32.60
N ALA A 4 19.97 -15.88 -31.84
CA ALA A 4 18.81 -15.32 -31.17
C ALA A 4 19.19 -14.35 -30.03
N ALA A 5 18.40 -13.29 -29.87
CA ALA A 5 18.26 -12.53 -28.63
C ALA A 5 16.76 -12.18 -28.42
N PRO A 6 16.19 -12.38 -27.21
CA PRO A 6 14.81 -12.01 -26.89
C PRO A 6 14.78 -10.59 -26.31
N GLU A 7 14.27 -9.62 -27.07
CA GLU A 7 14.17 -8.24 -26.60
C GLU A 7 12.82 -8.00 -25.90
N SER A 8 12.84 -8.16 -24.57
CA SER A 8 12.09 -7.42 -23.54
C SER A 8 10.55 -7.37 -23.58
N PRO A 9 9.84 -7.91 -22.57
CA PRO A 9 8.43 -7.61 -22.36
C PRO A 9 8.26 -6.16 -21.86
N GLN A 10 7.60 -5.34 -22.66
CA GLN A 10 7.19 -3.97 -22.34
C GLN A 10 6.16 -3.96 -21.19
N HIS A 11 6.63 -4.12 -19.96
CA HIS A 11 5.85 -3.86 -18.74
C HIS A 11 6.00 -2.39 -18.34
N MET A 12 5.29 -1.50 -19.03
CA MET A 12 4.96 -0.17 -18.52
C MET A 12 3.90 0.48 -19.42
N ARG A 13 2.68 -0.06 -19.37
CA ARG A 13 1.50 0.62 -19.91
C ARG A 13 0.50 0.76 -18.77
N PHE A 14 0.06 2.00 -18.54
CA PHE A 14 -0.92 2.46 -17.56
C PHE A 14 -0.41 2.94 -16.18
N HIS A 15 0.43 3.96 -16.19
CA HIS A 15 0.40 4.99 -15.15
C HIS A 15 -0.08 6.31 -15.77
N THR A 16 -1.39 6.53 -15.89
CA THR A 16 -2.03 7.88 -15.88
C THR A 16 -3.53 7.75 -16.14
N GLU A 17 -4.34 7.49 -15.11
CA GLU A 17 -5.73 7.98 -15.09
C GLU A 17 -6.33 7.94 -13.68
N SER A 18 -5.90 8.83 -12.79
CA SER A 18 -6.62 9.10 -11.55
C SER A 18 -6.23 10.45 -10.95
N ALA A 19 -6.18 11.49 -11.81
CA ALA A 19 -5.84 12.85 -11.40
C ALA A 19 -7.06 13.74 -11.08
N HIS A 20 -8.31 13.24 -11.07
CA HIS A 20 -9.45 14.17 -11.10
C HIS A 20 -10.69 13.90 -10.23
N LEU A 21 -10.66 12.97 -9.26
CA LEU A 21 -11.83 12.70 -8.39
C LEU A 21 -11.66 13.13 -6.91
N GLY A 22 -10.82 14.13 -6.64
CA GLY A 22 -10.57 14.66 -5.28
C GLY A 22 -10.81 16.16 -5.11
N ALA A 23 -11.46 16.84 -6.07
CA ALA A 23 -11.76 18.26 -5.99
C ALA A 23 -13.02 18.58 -5.15
N ALA A 24 -13.34 17.76 -4.14
CA ALA A 24 -14.47 18.05 -3.26
C ALA A 24 -14.10 19.01 -2.14
N PHE A 25 -12.84 19.05 -1.65
CA PHE A 25 -12.36 20.07 -0.70
C PHE A 25 -10.85 20.37 -0.83
N GLY A 26 -10.52 21.51 -1.47
CA GLY A 26 -9.29 22.28 -1.18
C GLY A 26 -8.02 21.98 -2.00
N GLY A 27 -8.07 22.15 -3.32
CA GLY A 27 -6.90 22.09 -4.19
C GLY A 27 -5.91 23.25 -3.99
N GLY A 28 -4.62 22.92 -3.94
CA GLY A 28 -3.51 23.88 -4.10
C GLY A 28 -2.73 24.19 -2.82
N SER A 29 -3.24 25.10 -1.98
CA SER A 29 -2.49 25.65 -0.84
C SER A 29 -2.64 24.83 0.45
N PHE A 30 -3.86 24.37 0.74
CA PHE A 30 -4.16 23.63 1.97
C PHE A 30 -3.56 22.23 1.99
N GLY A 31 -3.50 21.56 0.84
CA GLY A 31 -2.80 20.28 0.69
C GLY A 31 -1.30 20.40 0.99
N ALA A 32 -0.63 21.43 0.45
CA ALA A 32 0.79 21.66 0.72
C ALA A 32 1.07 21.99 2.21
N VAL A 33 0.17 22.74 2.85
CA VAL A 33 0.27 23.08 4.28
C VAL A 33 0.10 21.83 5.15
N ALA A 34 -0.89 20.98 4.86
CA ALA A 34 -1.09 19.73 5.59
C ALA A 34 0.08 18.75 5.44
N GLU A 35 0.68 18.67 4.24
CA GLU A 35 1.89 17.87 3.96
C GLU A 35 3.07 18.33 4.83
N ARG A 36 3.29 19.64 4.88
CA ARG A 36 4.38 20.26 5.65
C ARG A 36 4.18 20.07 7.15
N ILE A 37 2.94 20.13 7.62
CA ILE A 37 2.57 19.92 9.01
C ILE A 37 2.75 18.45 9.41
N ALA A 38 2.31 17.51 8.59
CA ALA A 38 2.53 16.08 8.85
C ALA A 38 4.03 15.76 9.00
N HIS A 39 4.88 16.32 8.13
CA HIS A 39 6.33 16.21 8.27
C HIS A 39 6.89 16.92 9.51
N PHE A 40 6.31 18.06 9.88
CA PHE A 40 6.76 18.85 11.03
C PHE A 40 6.48 18.15 12.36
N PHE A 41 5.27 17.62 12.57
CA PHE A 41 4.88 16.92 13.80
C PHE A 41 5.55 15.54 13.95
N GLY A 42 5.97 14.90 12.86
CA GLY A 42 6.69 13.61 12.89
C GLY A 42 8.18 13.71 13.22
N THR A 43 8.74 14.93 13.30
CA THR A 43 10.18 15.11 13.51
C THR A 43 10.48 15.30 15.00
N PRO A 44 11.44 14.54 15.60
CA PRO A 44 11.79 14.67 17.03
C PRO A 44 12.28 16.08 17.41
N GLN A 45 12.75 16.86 16.45
CA GLN A 45 13.15 18.26 16.63
C GLN A 45 11.97 19.19 16.98
N TYR A 46 10.75 18.89 16.52
CA TYR A 46 9.57 19.69 16.83
C TYR A 46 9.21 19.61 18.32
N LEU A 47 9.22 18.40 18.89
CA LEU A 47 8.94 18.18 20.31
C LEU A 47 9.94 18.94 21.21
N ILE A 48 11.22 18.95 20.83
CA ILE A 48 12.26 19.69 21.56
C ILE A 48 12.02 21.20 21.46
N GLY A 49 11.80 21.72 20.25
CA GLY A 49 11.51 23.14 20.04
C GLY A 49 10.25 23.62 20.78
N GLN A 50 9.19 22.83 20.74
CA GLN A 50 7.94 23.09 21.45
C GLN A 50 8.17 23.11 22.98
N THR A 51 8.94 22.15 23.51
CA THR A 51 9.26 22.10 24.95
C THR A 51 10.06 23.33 25.39
N VAL A 52 11.06 23.75 24.60
CA VAL A 52 11.84 24.97 24.87
C VAL A 52 10.95 26.21 24.81
N ALA A 53 10.06 26.32 23.83
CA ALA A 53 9.13 27.44 23.72
C ALA A 53 8.19 27.54 24.93
N VAL A 54 7.66 26.41 25.43
CA VAL A 54 6.84 26.38 26.66
C VAL A 54 7.66 26.83 27.87
N ILE A 55 8.91 26.37 28.00
CA ILE A 55 9.80 26.77 29.11
C ILE A 55 10.06 28.28 29.09
N ILE A 56 10.40 28.85 27.91
CA ILE A 56 10.61 30.30 27.75
C ILE A 56 9.33 31.05 28.11
N TRP A 57 8.17 30.56 27.67
CA TRP A 57 6.89 31.20 27.94
C TRP A 57 6.54 31.22 29.44
N ILE A 58 6.82 30.12 30.16
CA ILE A 58 6.67 30.04 31.62
C ILE A 58 7.58 31.07 32.31
N VAL A 59 8.83 31.20 31.86
CA VAL A 59 9.78 32.17 32.44
C VAL A 59 9.33 33.61 32.19
N VAL A 60 8.92 33.95 30.96
CA VAL A 60 8.39 35.29 30.63
C VAL A 60 7.15 35.60 31.45
N ASN A 61 6.21 34.65 31.57
CA ASN A 61 5.03 34.83 32.38
C ASN A 61 5.39 35.04 33.86
N ALA A 62 6.28 34.22 34.43
CA ALA A 62 6.75 34.38 35.80
C ALA A 62 7.40 35.75 36.05
N VAL A 63 8.20 36.27 35.12
CA VAL A 63 8.80 37.61 35.21
C VAL A 63 7.74 38.70 35.15
N VAL A 64 6.72 38.56 34.28
CA VAL A 64 5.60 39.50 34.19
C VAL A 64 4.77 39.52 35.48
N VAL A 65 4.54 38.36 36.10
CA VAL A 65 3.85 38.26 37.41
C VAL A 65 4.64 38.95 38.53
N VAL A 66 5.97 38.86 38.51
CA VAL A 66 6.83 39.54 39.50
C VAL A 66 6.91 41.05 39.21
N ALA A 67 6.82 41.46 37.94
CA ALA A 67 6.94 42.86 37.52
C ALA A 67 5.64 43.66 37.60
N HIS A 68 4.46 43.03 37.52
CA HIS A 68 3.15 43.70 37.61
C HIS A 68 2.36 43.18 38.81
N PHE A 69 2.17 44.05 39.80
CA PHE A 69 1.35 43.87 41.01
C PHE A 69 -0.17 43.87 40.70
N ASP A 70 -0.61 43.14 39.67
CA ASP A 70 -2.04 43.06 39.28
C ASP A 70 -2.56 41.61 39.35
N PRO A 71 -3.70 41.31 40.02
CA PRO A 71 -4.08 39.97 40.48
C PRO A 71 -4.52 38.94 39.43
N TYR A 72 -4.32 39.16 38.12
CA TYR A 72 -4.84 38.28 37.04
C TYR A 72 -3.75 37.65 36.15
N PRO A 73 -2.84 36.85 36.70
CA PRO A 73 -1.69 36.30 35.97
C PRO A 73 -2.04 35.23 34.91
N PHE A 74 -3.21 34.58 35.01
CA PHE A 74 -3.54 33.39 34.20
C PHE A 74 -4.59 33.57 33.10
N ILE A 75 -5.22 34.75 32.98
CA ILE A 75 -6.31 34.96 32.00
C ILE A 75 -5.79 34.94 30.56
N LEU A 76 -4.66 35.60 30.30
CA LEU A 76 -4.04 35.65 28.97
C LEU A 76 -3.42 34.30 28.59
N LEU A 77 -2.89 33.56 29.57
CA LEU A 77 -2.32 32.23 29.35
C LEU A 77 -3.41 31.22 28.98
N ASN A 78 -4.52 31.21 29.72
CA ASN A 78 -5.67 30.37 29.39
C ASN A 78 -6.30 30.77 28.06
N LEU A 79 -6.36 32.07 27.74
CA LEU A 79 -6.89 32.54 26.46
C LEU A 79 -6.01 32.08 25.29
N ALA A 80 -4.68 32.27 25.39
CA ALA A 80 -3.73 31.85 24.38
C ALA A 80 -3.76 30.32 24.17
N PHE A 81 -3.79 29.53 25.24
CA PHE A 81 -3.88 28.08 25.15
C PHE A 81 -5.21 27.61 24.56
N SER A 82 -6.31 28.28 24.93
CA SER A 82 -7.64 27.99 24.37
C SER A 82 -7.68 28.27 22.87
N THR A 83 -7.12 29.40 22.43
CA THR A 83 -7.00 29.72 21.00
C THR A 83 -6.07 28.75 20.27
N GLN A 84 -4.96 28.35 20.89
CA GLN A 84 -4.03 27.36 20.32
C GLN A 84 -4.73 26.00 20.12
N ALA A 85 -5.46 25.51 21.12
CA ALA A 85 -6.23 24.27 21.03
C ALA A 85 -7.34 24.38 19.98
N ALA A 86 -8.03 25.52 19.91
CA ALA A 86 -9.09 25.77 18.95
C ALA A 86 -8.60 25.79 17.50
N TYR A 87 -7.41 26.32 17.23
CA TYR A 87 -6.82 26.31 15.88
C TYR A 87 -6.17 24.96 15.51
N ALA A 88 -5.71 24.19 16.50
CA ALA A 88 -5.15 22.86 16.27
C ALA A 88 -6.20 21.86 15.77
N ALA A 89 -7.42 21.90 16.32
CA ALA A 89 -8.50 20.97 15.96
C ALA A 89 -8.83 20.91 14.45
N PRO A 90 -9.12 22.02 13.75
CA PRO A 90 -9.42 21.98 12.31
C PRO A 90 -8.21 21.57 11.47
N LEU A 91 -7.01 21.93 11.93
CA LEU A 91 -5.78 21.63 11.22
C LEU A 91 -5.44 20.12 11.30
N ILE A 92 -5.62 19.52 12.47
CA ILE A 92 -5.48 18.08 12.70
C ILE A 92 -6.55 17.31 11.91
N LEU A 93 -7.80 17.77 11.93
CA LEU A 93 -8.90 17.14 11.19
C LEU A 93 -8.63 17.12 9.68
N LEU A 94 -8.00 18.18 9.16
CA LEU A 94 -7.59 18.25 7.75
C LEU A 94 -6.40 17.34 7.43
N ALA A 95 -5.46 17.19 8.35
CA ALA A 95 -4.37 16.21 8.21
C ALA A 95 -4.91 14.77 8.23
N GLN A 96 -5.86 14.48 9.13
CA GLN A 96 -6.47 13.16 9.28
C GLN A 96 -7.32 12.76 8.07
N THR A 97 -8.09 13.70 7.50
CA THR A 97 -8.88 13.42 6.28
C THR A 97 -8.01 13.05 5.09
N ARG A 98 -6.85 13.70 4.90
CA ARG A 98 -5.90 13.32 3.84
C ARG A 98 -5.16 12.00 4.11
N GLN A 99 -4.84 11.70 5.37
CA GLN A 99 -4.30 10.38 5.73
C GLN A 99 -5.31 9.28 5.42
N ALA A 100 -6.58 9.46 5.80
CA ALA A 100 -7.65 8.51 5.52
C ALA A 100 -7.87 8.28 4.01
N GLU A 101 -7.77 9.33 3.18
CA GLU A 101 -7.83 9.20 1.71
C GLU A 101 -6.66 8.38 1.15
N ARG A 102 -5.43 8.62 1.62
CA ARG A 102 -4.26 7.82 1.22
C ARG A 102 -4.43 6.37 1.64
N ASP A 103 -4.77 6.13 2.90
CA ASP A 103 -4.94 4.78 3.45
C ASP A 103 -6.03 4.01 2.69
N LYS A 104 -7.11 4.69 2.30
CA LYS A 104 -8.14 4.10 1.45
C LYS A 104 -7.60 3.72 0.07
N ALA A 105 -6.85 4.60 -0.59
CA ALA A 105 -6.25 4.28 -1.90
C ALA A 105 -5.25 3.11 -1.81
N TRP A 106 -4.45 3.05 -0.74
CA TRP A 106 -3.56 1.92 -0.47
C TRP A 106 -4.33 0.62 -0.25
N THR A 107 -5.43 0.68 0.51
CA THR A 107 -6.29 -0.48 0.77
C THR A 107 -6.96 -0.98 -0.51
N ASP A 108 -7.46 -0.08 -1.35
CA ASP A 108 -8.07 -0.45 -2.63
C ASP A 108 -7.05 -1.07 -3.60
N ALA A 109 -5.82 -0.55 -3.64
CA ALA A 109 -4.74 -1.11 -4.45
C ALA A 109 -4.33 -2.50 -3.95
N ASP A 110 -4.20 -2.69 -2.64
CA ASP A 110 -3.88 -3.99 -2.03
C ASP A 110 -5.00 -5.01 -2.30
N ALA A 111 -6.27 -4.61 -2.21
CA ALA A 111 -7.40 -5.47 -2.53
C ALA A 111 -7.34 -5.97 -3.99
N ARG A 112 -7.11 -5.07 -4.96
CA ARG A 112 -6.94 -5.44 -6.37
C ARG A 112 -5.76 -6.37 -6.58
N HIS A 113 -4.63 -6.07 -5.95
CA HIS A 113 -3.43 -6.91 -6.06
C HIS A 113 -3.69 -8.33 -5.52
N ARG A 114 -4.41 -8.45 -4.39
CA ARG A 114 -4.82 -9.76 -3.85
C ARG A 114 -5.76 -10.50 -4.79
N GLU A 115 -6.70 -9.82 -5.43
CA GLU A 115 -7.59 -10.43 -6.44
C GLU A 115 -6.79 -10.95 -7.64
N GLU A 116 -5.85 -10.17 -8.17
CA GLU A 116 -4.97 -10.59 -9.27
C GLU A 116 -4.11 -11.81 -8.87
N LEU A 117 -3.53 -11.79 -7.67
CA LEU A 117 -2.76 -12.92 -7.14
C LEU A 117 -3.62 -14.18 -6.98
N ALA A 118 -4.86 -14.04 -6.50
CA ALA A 118 -5.80 -15.15 -6.38
C ALA A 118 -6.14 -15.74 -7.75
N GLN A 119 -6.43 -14.90 -8.75
CA GLN A 119 -6.68 -15.34 -10.13
C GLN A 119 -5.47 -16.05 -10.75
N ASN A 120 -4.27 -15.50 -10.57
CA ASN A 120 -3.04 -16.12 -11.04
C ASN A 120 -2.81 -17.49 -10.39
N THR A 121 -3.05 -17.59 -9.08
CA THR A 121 -2.94 -18.85 -8.34
C THR A 121 -3.92 -19.90 -8.88
N LEU A 122 -5.18 -19.52 -9.11
CA LEU A 122 -6.18 -20.42 -9.71
C LEU A 122 -5.78 -20.89 -11.10
N ARG A 123 -5.24 -19.97 -11.93
CA ARG A 123 -4.77 -20.31 -13.27
C ARG A 123 -3.62 -21.30 -13.24
N LEU A 124 -2.65 -21.12 -12.34
CA LEU A 124 -1.54 -22.06 -12.15
C LEU A 124 -2.03 -23.43 -11.68
N LEU A 125 -3.01 -23.46 -10.77
CA LEU A 125 -3.62 -24.72 -10.31
C LEU A 125 -4.32 -25.46 -11.46
N GLN A 126 -5.10 -24.75 -12.29
CA GLN A 126 -5.75 -25.33 -13.47
C GLN A 126 -4.71 -25.92 -14.44
N GLN A 127 -3.65 -25.17 -14.75
CA GLN A 127 -2.57 -25.68 -15.60
C GLN A 127 -1.91 -26.93 -15.02
N ASN A 128 -1.73 -27.00 -13.70
CA ASN A 128 -1.16 -28.17 -13.04
C ASN A 128 -2.08 -29.39 -13.15
N THR A 129 -3.39 -29.19 -12.99
CA THR A 129 -4.39 -30.24 -13.20
C THR A 129 -4.40 -30.71 -14.66
N ASP A 130 -4.38 -29.81 -15.63
CA ASP A 130 -4.36 -30.16 -17.06
C ASP A 130 -3.11 -30.98 -17.42
N LEU A 131 -1.94 -30.56 -16.94
CA LEU A 131 -0.69 -31.31 -17.12
C LEU A 131 -0.76 -32.69 -16.47
N THR A 132 -1.38 -32.81 -15.29
CA THR A 132 -1.56 -34.09 -14.59
C THR A 132 -2.46 -35.02 -15.40
N ASP A 133 -3.54 -34.51 -15.98
CA ASP A 133 -4.45 -35.27 -16.83
C ASP A 133 -3.78 -35.74 -18.13
N GLU A 134 -2.95 -34.89 -18.73
CA GLU A 134 -2.15 -35.22 -19.91
C GLU A 134 -1.14 -36.34 -19.61
N VAL A 135 -0.41 -36.25 -18.49
CA VAL A 135 0.50 -37.32 -18.05
C VAL A 135 -0.27 -38.62 -17.82
N ALA A 136 -1.44 -38.56 -17.18
CA ALA A 136 -2.27 -39.74 -16.95
C ALA A 136 -2.77 -40.36 -18.27
N ARG A 137 -3.11 -39.53 -19.27
CA ARG A 137 -3.51 -39.98 -20.61
C ARG A 137 -2.37 -40.66 -21.34
N LEU A 138 -1.20 -40.01 -21.42
CA LEU A 138 -0.01 -40.56 -22.07
C LEU A 138 0.40 -41.91 -21.45
N SER A 139 0.34 -42.01 -20.11
CA SER A 139 0.62 -43.26 -19.40
C SER A 139 -0.34 -44.39 -19.78
N ARG A 140 -1.64 -44.11 -19.94
CA ARG A 140 -2.63 -45.09 -20.41
C ARG A 140 -2.36 -45.52 -21.85
N GLU A 141 -2.01 -44.60 -22.73
CA GLU A 141 -1.73 -44.87 -24.14
C GLU A 141 -0.48 -45.75 -24.32
N VAL A 142 0.61 -45.45 -23.61
CA VAL A 142 1.82 -46.29 -23.61
C VAL A 142 1.51 -47.71 -23.13
N ARG A 143 0.68 -47.86 -22.09
CA ARG A 143 0.25 -49.20 -21.61
C ARG A 143 -0.54 -49.95 -22.67
N ALA A 144 -1.50 -49.31 -23.32
CA ALA A 144 -2.31 -49.92 -24.37
C ALA A 144 -1.46 -50.38 -25.57
N LEU A 145 -0.53 -49.54 -26.02
CA LEU A 145 0.42 -49.89 -27.08
C LEU A 145 1.30 -51.08 -26.68
N THR A 146 1.75 -51.13 -25.43
CA THR A 146 2.55 -52.25 -24.90
C THR A 146 1.75 -53.57 -24.90
N GLU A 147 0.48 -53.52 -24.49
CA GLU A 147 -0.43 -54.68 -24.54
C GLU A 147 -0.68 -55.17 -25.96
N GLU A 148 -0.86 -54.26 -26.93
CA GLU A 148 -1.07 -54.63 -28.33
C GLU A 148 0.17 -55.31 -28.94
N ILE A 149 1.37 -54.78 -28.66
CA ILE A 149 2.64 -55.42 -29.07
C ILE A 149 2.75 -56.81 -28.46
N HIS A 150 2.48 -56.97 -27.16
CA HIS A 150 2.54 -58.27 -26.49
C HIS A 150 1.55 -59.26 -27.12
N LYS A 151 0.32 -58.83 -27.40
CA LYS A 151 -0.71 -59.65 -28.04
C LYS A 151 -0.32 -60.07 -29.46
N ARG A 152 0.26 -59.17 -30.26
CA ARG A 152 0.76 -59.50 -31.62
C ARG A 152 1.89 -60.51 -31.58
N ILE A 153 2.85 -60.36 -30.67
CA ILE A 153 3.98 -61.29 -30.53
C ILE A 153 3.48 -62.70 -30.17
N VAL A 154 2.60 -62.82 -29.16
CA VAL A 154 2.03 -64.12 -28.75
C VAL A 154 1.25 -64.78 -29.87
N THR A 155 0.45 -64.01 -30.63
CA THR A 155 -0.35 -64.54 -31.75
C THR A 155 0.53 -64.95 -32.93
N SER A 156 1.60 -64.22 -33.22
CA SER A 156 2.55 -64.57 -34.29
C SER A 156 3.42 -65.79 -33.95
N GLY A 157 3.69 -66.05 -32.67
CA GLY A 157 4.42 -67.23 -32.21
C GLY A 157 3.63 -68.54 -32.31
N SER A 158 2.28 -68.50 -32.35
CA SER A 158 1.46 -69.71 -32.43
C SER A 158 1.17 -70.19 -33.86
N VAL A 159 1.56 -69.43 -34.89
CA VAL A 159 1.33 -69.76 -36.32
C VAL A 159 2.55 -70.46 -36.95
N GLY A 160 3.67 -70.54 -36.23
CA GLY A 160 4.94 -71.13 -36.69
C GLY A 160 5.26 -72.53 -36.14
N SER A 161 4.26 -73.32 -35.72
CA SER A 161 4.43 -74.72 -35.27
C SER A 161 3.44 -75.65 -35.93
#